data_AF-A0A7V8A8T9-F1
#
_entry.id   AF-A0A7V8A8T9-F1
#
_cell.length_a   1.000
_cell.length_b   1.000
_cell.length_c   1.000
_cell.angle_alpha   90.00
_cell.angle_beta   90.00
_cell.angle_gamma   90.00
#
_symmetry.space_group_name_H-M   'P 1'
#
loop_
_entity.id
_entity.type
_entity.pdbx_description
1 polymer ?
#
loop_
_entity_poly.entity_id
_entity_poly.type
_entity_poly.pdbx_seq_one_letter_code
_entity_poly.pdbx_strand_id
1 'polypeptide(L)'
;MAAITHQAMVIYLDQARSIGPNSQFATRVTRNATTGQNRRIGINENLAREIMELHTLGVHGGYNQTDVTEFAKALTGLTIMNQQRAQRGGSVTIGQTYFEESFHENGPRNILGKFRDILMAAITHQAM
;
A
#
# COMPACT_ATOMS: atom_id res chain seq x y z
N MET A 1 -12.12 -4.58 -11.69
CA MET A 1 -10.79 -4.38 -11.07
C MET A 1 -10.61 -5.30 -9.85
N ALA A 2 -10.88 -6.61 -9.99
CA ALA A 2 -10.86 -7.56 -8.87
C ALA A 2 -9.49 -8.23 -8.64
N ALA A 3 -8.57 -8.17 -9.61
CA ALA A 3 -7.28 -8.85 -9.53
C ALA A 3 -6.28 -8.17 -8.57
N ILE A 4 -6.29 -6.82 -8.52
CA ILE A 4 -5.27 -6.05 -7.78
C ILE A 4 -5.48 -6.03 -6.26
N THR A 5 -6.71 -6.24 -5.80
CA THR A 5 -7.05 -6.38 -4.37
C THR A 5 -7.19 -7.84 -3.94
N HIS A 6 -7.04 -8.78 -4.87
CA HIS A 6 -7.13 -10.20 -4.60
C HIS A 6 -6.05 -10.60 -3.58
N GLN A 7 -6.45 -11.29 -2.52
CA GLN A 7 -5.61 -11.64 -1.38
C GLN A 7 -4.29 -12.31 -1.80
N ALA A 8 -4.36 -13.23 -2.77
CA ALA A 8 -3.17 -13.92 -3.28
C ALA A 8 -2.13 -12.94 -3.85
N MET A 9 -2.56 -11.86 -4.51
CA MET A 9 -1.66 -10.90 -5.13
C MET A 9 -0.99 -9.99 -4.10
N VAL A 10 -1.75 -9.57 -3.09
CA VAL A 10 -1.26 -8.74 -1.98
C VAL A 10 -0.22 -9.51 -1.14
N ILE A 11 -0.39 -10.82 -0.97
CA ILE A 11 0.61 -11.69 -0.31
C ILE A 11 1.80 -11.94 -1.23
N TYR A 12 1.56 -12.37 -2.47
CA TYR A 12 2.59 -12.79 -3.41
C TYR A 12 3.61 -11.68 -3.69
N LEU A 13 3.14 -10.45 -3.85
CA LEU A 13 3.99 -9.29 -4.09
C LEU A 13 4.50 -8.62 -2.82
N ASP A 14 4.28 -9.20 -1.63
CA ASP A 14 4.64 -8.66 -0.31
C ASP A 14 4.09 -7.24 -0.07
N GLN A 15 2.91 -6.93 -0.61
CA GLN A 15 2.30 -5.61 -0.46
C GLN A 15 1.73 -5.35 0.92
N ALA A 16 1.32 -6.41 1.63
CA ALA A 16 0.83 -6.25 2.99
C ALA A 16 1.86 -5.62 3.95
N ARG A 17 3.14 -5.59 3.57
CA ARG A 17 4.24 -4.96 4.31
C ARG A 17 4.64 -3.57 3.79
N SER A 18 4.02 -3.08 2.73
CA SER A 18 4.32 -1.77 2.14
C SER A 18 3.81 -0.64 3.05
N ILE A 19 4.75 0.11 3.63
CA ILE A 19 4.46 1.18 4.59
C ILE A 19 5.06 2.48 4.06
N GLY A 20 4.25 3.54 4.01
CA GLY A 20 4.68 4.86 3.60
C GLY A 20 5.76 5.42 4.53
N PRO A 21 6.90 5.92 4.03
CA PRO A 21 7.98 6.48 4.84
C PRO A 21 7.53 7.69 5.69
N ASN A 22 6.55 8.45 5.23
CA ASN A 22 5.96 9.59 5.95
C ASN A 22 4.60 9.26 6.59
N SER A 23 4.25 7.97 6.69
CA SER A 23 3.02 7.52 7.35
C SER A 23 3.03 7.84 8.85
N GLN A 24 1.84 7.84 9.46
CA GLN A 24 1.72 8.03 10.91
C GLN A 24 2.47 6.96 11.69
N PHE A 25 2.38 5.70 11.24
CA PHE A 25 3.09 4.57 11.84
C PHE A 25 4.60 4.74 11.70
N ALA A 26 5.10 5.05 10.51
CA ALA A 26 6.53 5.26 10.29
C ALA A 26 7.07 6.37 11.19
N THR A 27 6.37 7.50 11.26
CA THR A 27 6.73 8.65 12.10
C THR A 27 6.74 8.33 13.59
N ARG A 28 5.84 7.44 14.06
CA ARG A 28 5.82 6.99 15.46
C ARG A 28 6.98 6.03 15.76
N VAL A 29 7.26 5.11 14.83
CA VAL A 29 8.35 4.15 14.97
C VAL A 29 9.71 4.85 14.97
N THR A 30 9.94 5.79 14.04
CA THR A 30 11.20 6.55 13.99
C THR A 30 11.39 7.45 15.20
N ARG A 31 10.33 8.06 15.74
CA ARG A 31 10.39 8.82 17.00
C ARG A 31 10.76 7.96 18.21
N ASN A 32 10.32 6.71 18.23
CA ASN A 32 10.56 5.78 19.35
C ASN A 32 11.75 4.85 19.10
N ALA A 33 12.50 5.03 18.02
CA ALA A 33 13.62 4.17 17.67
C ALA A 33 14.81 4.46 18.60
N THR A 34 15.01 3.62 19.61
CA THR A 34 16.31 3.47 20.27
C THR A 34 17.29 2.82 19.28
N THR A 35 18.53 3.30 19.27
CA THR A 35 19.63 2.84 18.40
C THR A 35 19.72 1.30 18.40
N GLY A 36 19.25 0.66 17.33
CA GLY A 36 19.37 -0.79 17.12
C GLY A 36 18.08 -1.57 16.82
N GLN A 37 16.89 -1.01 17.04
CA GLN A 37 15.61 -1.68 16.70
C GLN A 37 14.86 -1.00 15.55
N ASN A 38 15.54 -0.78 14.43
CA ASN A 38 14.86 -0.30 13.22
C ASN A 38 13.99 -1.42 12.63
N ARG A 39 12.69 -1.40 12.91
CA ARG A 39 11.72 -2.13 12.07
C ARG A 39 11.90 -1.63 10.63
N ARG A 40 12.11 -2.54 9.68
CA ARG A 40 12.24 -2.20 8.26
C ARG A 40 10.92 -1.57 7.78
N ILE A 41 10.91 -0.24 7.72
CA ILE A 41 9.88 0.57 7.07
C ILE A 41 10.34 0.81 5.64
N GLY A 42 9.46 0.58 4.68
CA GLY A 42 9.77 0.82 3.29
C GLY A 42 8.55 0.60 2.40
N ILE A 43 8.60 1.22 1.23
CA ILE A 43 7.64 0.99 0.16
C ILE A 43 8.04 -0.26 -0.62
N ASN A 44 7.03 -0.95 -1.16
CA ASN A 44 7.22 -2.05 -2.08
C ASN A 44 6.67 -1.68 -3.46
N GLU A 45 7.55 -1.66 -4.45
CA GLU A 45 7.21 -1.24 -5.82
C GLU A 45 6.62 -2.34 -6.70
N ASN A 46 6.66 -3.60 -6.26
CA ASN A 46 6.33 -4.73 -7.13
C ASN A 46 4.89 -4.69 -7.65
N LEU A 47 3.91 -4.31 -6.82
CA LEU A 47 2.52 -4.19 -7.27
C LEU A 47 2.32 -2.97 -8.17
N ALA A 48 3.03 -1.88 -7.92
CA ALA A 48 2.98 -0.72 -8.80
C ALA A 48 3.50 -1.08 -10.20
N ARG A 49 4.64 -1.78 -10.28
CA ARG A 49 5.19 -2.29 -11.53
C ARG A 49 4.24 -3.25 -12.21
N GLU A 50 3.74 -4.27 -11.52
CA GLU A 50 2.81 -5.22 -12.11
C GLU A 50 1.59 -4.52 -12.74
N ILE A 51 0.98 -3.60 -12.00
CA ILE A 51 -0.20 -2.89 -12.50
C ILE A 51 0.16 -2.04 -13.72
N MET A 52 1.27 -1.30 -13.67
CA MET A 52 1.72 -0.46 -14.78
C MET A 52 2.12 -1.30 -16.02
N GLU A 53 2.85 -2.37 -15.81
CA GLU A 53 3.46 -3.20 -16.86
C GLU A 53 2.49 -4.20 -17.47
N LEU A 54 1.71 -4.91 -16.65
CA LEU A 54 0.93 -6.07 -17.11
C LEU A 54 -0.57 -5.79 -17.16
N HIS A 55 -1.07 -4.76 -16.47
CA HIS A 55 -2.51 -4.55 -16.33
C HIS A 55 -3.03 -3.22 -16.86
N THR A 56 -2.17 -2.26 -17.17
CA THR A 56 -2.61 -0.93 -17.62
C THR A 56 -1.86 -0.41 -18.83
N LEU A 57 -0.58 -0.04 -18.68
CA LEU A 57 0.14 0.73 -19.69
C LEU A 57 1.03 -0.14 -20.61
N GLY A 58 1.43 -1.32 -20.15
CA GLY A 58 2.41 -2.13 -20.87
C GLY A 58 3.85 -1.74 -20.51
N VAL A 59 4.81 -2.64 -20.76
CA VAL A 59 6.25 -2.40 -20.55
C VAL A 59 6.81 -1.19 -21.33
N HIS A 60 6.12 -0.77 -22.39
CA HIS A 60 6.44 0.42 -23.20
C HIS A 60 5.47 1.59 -22.97
N GLY A 61 4.75 1.57 -21.85
CA GLY A 61 3.66 2.50 -21.53
C GLY A 61 4.05 3.94 -21.22
N GLY A 62 5.34 4.30 -21.35
CA GLY A 62 5.82 5.67 -21.18
C GLY A 62 5.91 6.17 -19.74
N TYR A 63 5.80 5.28 -18.74
CA TYR A 63 6.07 5.61 -17.34
C TYR A 63 7.56 5.48 -17.02
N ASN A 64 8.04 6.18 -16.00
CA ASN A 64 9.40 6.09 -15.53
C ASN A 64 9.47 5.58 -14.07
N GLN A 65 10.69 5.46 -13.55
CA GLN A 65 10.91 4.99 -12.19
C GLN A 65 10.20 5.84 -11.13
N THR A 66 10.15 7.17 -11.30
CA THR A 66 9.45 8.07 -10.38
C THR A 66 7.96 7.77 -10.34
N ASP A 67 7.34 7.45 -11.48
CA ASP A 67 5.92 7.08 -11.53
C ASP A 67 5.67 5.77 -10.77
N VAL A 68 6.56 4.79 -10.91
CA VAL A 68 6.49 3.53 -10.14
C VAL A 68 6.56 3.82 -8.65
N THR A 69 7.52 4.62 -8.21
CA THR A 69 7.71 4.98 -6.80
C THR A 69 6.50 5.73 -6.25
N GLU A 70 5.96 6.70 -6.99
CA GLU A 70 4.80 7.49 -6.56
C GLU A 70 3.52 6.64 -6.54
N PHE A 71 3.39 5.69 -7.46
CA PHE A 71 2.28 4.74 -7.43
C PHE A 71 2.42 3.72 -6.30
N ALA A 72 3.64 3.25 -6.01
CA ALA A 72 3.91 2.37 -4.88
C ALA A 72 3.58 3.06 -3.54
N LYS A 73 3.94 4.34 -3.40
CA LYS A 73 3.54 5.18 -2.26
C LYS A 73 2.03 5.27 -2.14
N ALA A 74 1.33 5.49 -3.25
CA ALA A 74 -0.12 5.47 -3.24
C ALA A 74 -0.65 4.11 -2.77
N LEU A 75 -0.06 2.98 -3.16
CA LEU A 75 -0.54 1.65 -2.75
C LEU A 75 -0.24 1.28 -1.28
N THR A 76 0.60 2.05 -0.56
CA THR A 76 0.89 1.78 0.86
C THR A 76 -0.37 1.78 1.72
N GLY A 77 -0.38 0.98 2.78
CA GLY A 77 -1.57 0.80 3.63
C GLY A 77 -2.58 -0.23 3.11
N LEU A 78 -2.49 -0.67 1.84
CA LEU A 78 -3.21 -1.86 1.39
C LEU A 78 -2.58 -3.10 2.02
N THR A 79 -3.33 -3.74 2.94
CA THR A 79 -2.79 -4.82 3.76
C THR A 79 -3.82 -5.92 3.98
N ILE A 80 -3.45 -6.95 4.73
CA ILE A 80 -4.29 -8.12 4.98
C ILE A 80 -4.58 -8.21 6.46
N MET A 81 -5.84 -8.50 6.79
CA MET A 81 -6.23 -8.78 8.15
C MET A 81 -5.54 -10.06 8.62
N ASN A 82 -4.66 -9.93 9.62
CA ASN A 82 -4.01 -11.06 10.25
C ASN A 82 -4.64 -11.36 11.61
N GLN A 83 -4.32 -12.53 12.16
CA GLN A 83 -4.90 -13.00 13.43
C GLN A 83 -4.64 -12.03 14.60
N GLN A 84 -3.48 -11.38 14.65
CA GLN A 84 -3.16 -10.40 15.70
C GLN A 84 -4.03 -9.13 15.61
N ARG A 85 -4.43 -8.71 14.40
CA ARG A 85 -5.28 -7.54 14.18
C ARG A 85 -6.76 -7.88 14.31
N ALA A 86 -7.20 -9.04 13.85
CA ALA A 86 -8.57 -9.52 14.02
C ALA A 86 -8.96 -9.63 15.50
N GLN A 87 -8.03 -10.04 16.36
CA GLN A 87 -8.24 -10.09 17.82
C GLN A 87 -8.47 -8.70 18.47
N ARG A 88 -8.12 -7.60 17.81
CA ARG A 88 -8.25 -6.24 18.34
C ARG A 88 -9.52 -5.51 17.88
N GLY A 89 -10.24 -6.02 16.90
CA GLY A 89 -11.44 -5.37 16.38
C GLY A 89 -12.43 -6.39 15.87
N GLY A 90 -13.45 -6.71 16.67
CA GLY A 90 -14.69 -7.38 16.24
C GLY A 90 -14.58 -8.64 15.38
N SER A 91 -15.72 -9.06 14.80
CA SER A 91 -15.76 -10.18 13.87
C SER A 91 -15.15 -9.75 12.53
N VAL A 92 -13.88 -10.06 12.31
CA VAL A 92 -13.19 -9.78 11.04
C VAL A 92 -12.65 -11.07 10.46
N THR A 93 -12.87 -11.25 9.16
CA THR A 93 -12.36 -12.39 8.39
C THR A 93 -10.85 -12.27 8.24
N ILE A 94 -10.11 -13.18 8.86
CA ILE A 94 -8.65 -13.33 8.65
C ILE A 94 -8.41 -13.57 7.15
N GLY A 95 -7.41 -12.88 6.59
CA GLY A 95 -7.07 -12.97 5.17
C GLY A 95 -7.75 -11.91 4.30
N GLN A 96 -8.76 -11.20 4.81
CA GLN A 96 -9.40 -10.13 4.05
C GLN A 96 -8.42 -8.97 3.79
N THR A 97 -8.33 -8.55 2.53
CA THR A 97 -7.64 -7.31 2.16
C THR A 97 -8.41 -6.11 2.71
N TYR A 98 -7.72 -5.19 3.37
CA TYR A 98 -8.30 -3.96 3.87
C TYR A 98 -7.29 -2.81 3.81
N PHE A 99 -7.75 -1.59 4.05
CA PHE A 99 -6.90 -0.40 4.07
C PHE A 99 -6.58 0.05 5.50
N GLU A 100 -5.30 0.11 5.82
CA GLU A 100 -4.79 0.63 7.08
C GLU A 100 -4.24 2.04 6.87
N GLU A 101 -5.05 3.04 7.20
CA GLU A 101 -4.70 4.46 7.02
C GLU A 101 -3.41 4.84 7.74
N SER A 102 -3.14 4.27 8.91
CA SER A 102 -1.93 4.61 9.67
C SER A 102 -0.62 4.22 8.98
N PHE A 103 -0.66 3.31 8.00
CA PHE A 103 0.48 2.84 7.22
C PHE A 103 0.64 3.56 5.88
N HIS A 104 -0.37 4.33 5.48
CA HIS A 104 -0.38 4.99 4.19
C HIS A 104 0.55 6.21 4.15
N GLU A 105 1.20 6.40 3.01
CA GLU A 105 2.04 7.56 2.72
C GLU A 105 1.20 8.84 2.68
N ASN A 106 1.61 9.84 3.44
CA ASN A 106 0.87 11.10 3.51
C ASN A 106 1.18 12.04 2.33
N GLY A 107 0.24 12.94 2.06
CA GLY A 107 0.39 14.06 1.13
C GLY A 107 0.09 13.72 -0.34
N PRO A 108 -0.02 14.75 -1.18
CA PRO A 108 -0.44 14.60 -2.57
C PRO A 108 0.58 13.77 -3.36
N ARG A 109 0.08 12.98 -4.32
CA ARG A 109 0.89 12.14 -5.20
C ARG A 109 0.84 12.68 -6.63
N ASN A 110 1.98 12.64 -7.30
CA ASN A 110 2.08 12.93 -8.73
C ASN A 110 2.44 11.64 -9.46
N ILE A 111 1.49 11.07 -10.21
CA ILE A 111 1.68 9.81 -10.93
C ILE A 111 1.41 10.11 -12.41
N LEU A 112 2.38 9.84 -13.28
CA LEU A 112 2.30 10.11 -14.73
C LEU A 112 2.02 11.59 -15.04
N GLY A 113 2.57 12.49 -14.24
CA GLY A 113 2.33 13.93 -14.36
C GLY A 113 0.94 14.39 -13.96
N LYS A 114 0.13 13.53 -13.31
CA LYS A 114 -1.20 13.87 -12.79
C LYS A 114 -1.21 13.86 -11.26
N PHE A 115 -1.73 14.93 -10.67
CA PHE A 115 -2.08 14.96 -9.24
C PHE A 115 -3.27 14.04 -8.98
N ARG A 116 -3.11 13.11 -8.04
CA ARG A 116 -4.21 12.27 -7.58
C ARG A 116 -4.17 12.14 -6.07
N ASP A 117 -5.31 12.39 -5.43
CA ASP A 117 -5.57 12.03 -4.04
C ASP A 117 -6.03 10.57 -4.03
N ILE A 118 -5.21 9.66 -3.54
CA ILE A 118 -5.39 8.21 -3.76
C ILE A 118 -5.52 7.49 -2.43
N LEU A 119 -6.77 7.21 -2.01
CA LEU A 119 -7.27 5.85 -1.73
C LEU A 119 -8.60 5.78 -0.98
N MET A 120 -9.15 6.91 -0.52
CA MET A 120 -10.46 6.90 0.15
C MET A 120 -11.63 6.63 -0.80
N ALA A 121 -11.47 6.82 -2.11
CA ALA A 121 -12.56 6.66 -3.07
C ALA A 121 -12.73 5.22 -3.62
N ALA A 122 -11.69 4.39 -3.61
CA ALA A 122 -11.72 3.09 -4.31
C ALA A 122 -12.08 1.90 -3.39
N ILE A 123 -11.80 1.99 -2.08
CA ILE A 123 -12.03 0.87 -1.14
C ILE A 123 -13.40 0.97 -0.47
N THR A 124 -13.95 2.18 -0.32
CA THR A 124 -15.28 2.42 0.27
C THR A 124 -16.43 1.81 -0.54
N HIS A 125 -16.19 1.40 -1.79
CA HIS A 125 -17.21 0.78 -2.64
C HIS A 125 -17.24 -0.77 -2.62
N GLN A 126 -16.36 -1.42 -1.84
CA GLN A 126 -16.36 -2.89 -1.64
C GLN A 126 -16.70 -3.31 -0.19
N ALA A 127 -17.08 -2.37 0.68
CA ALA A 127 -17.42 -2.63 2.09
C ALA A 127 -18.87 -2.23 2.46
N MET A 128 -19.77 -2.16 1.47
CA MET A 128 -21.23 -2.18 1.64
C MET A 128 -21.80 -3.29 0.78
#